data_AF-A0A1X6Z6Y4-F1
#
_entry.id   AF-A0A1X6Z6Y4-F1
#
_cell.length_a   1.000
_cell.length_b   1.000
_cell.length_c   1.000
_cell.angle_alpha   90.00
_cell.angle_beta   90.00
_cell.angle_gamma   90.00
#
_symmetry.space_group_name_H-M   'P 1'
#
loop_
_entity.id
_entity.type
_entity.pdbx_description
1 polymer ?
#
loop_
_entity_poly.entity_id
_entity_poly.type
_entity_poly.pdbx_seq_one_letter_code
_entity_poly.pdbx_strand_id
1 'polypeptide(L)'
;MKNQVQLEKLEGWLAIKPDDLASIRRLVTLLDLSGPPGKPLGAFGTAQAKIGASLPPAWQSLYLNTSHNAAAYGQWLSILKSARIGQAVPIGQVFSGRVLTIKGQPTYCGEKLKFFKETSVIPGLCYDCYKVQILPENLEAMFQTYFLLLALDLHGDNARKCMIELRDGIKFPYKAYIYCESLPEAKTCLAAFQQTLAEVGITGVHSKISHGCSEYGIEYPEFKYTEGEDQSALTPPAEWQEVEQTYFDRLKLPPPQTQSNTKPRISLRDVFAFRTWAKYAQLIGDDTCGTYQAAKGPALPPAFVKRVKAQAALRHQEMTELATRS
;
A
#
# COMPACT_ATOMS: atom_id res chain seq x y z
N MET A 1 0.66 -25.75 -8.51
CA MET A 1 1.01 -26.16 -9.89
C MET A 1 0.74 -25.08 -10.94
N LYS A 2 -0.46 -24.49 -11.04
CA LYS A 2 -0.77 -23.43 -12.04
C LYS A 2 0.12 -22.17 -11.92
N ASN A 3 0.33 -21.66 -10.71
CA ASN A 3 1.18 -20.46 -10.52
C ASN A 3 2.66 -20.73 -10.85
N GLN A 4 3.17 -21.91 -10.53
CA GLN A 4 4.56 -22.30 -10.81
C GLN A 4 4.87 -22.24 -12.31
N VAL A 5 4.01 -22.83 -13.15
CA VAL A 5 4.18 -22.80 -14.62
C VAL A 5 4.11 -21.38 -15.16
N GLN A 6 3.25 -20.53 -14.59
CA GLN A 6 3.17 -19.12 -15.00
C GLN A 6 4.43 -18.34 -14.62
N LEU A 7 4.97 -18.58 -13.42
CA LEU A 7 6.21 -17.97 -12.95
C LEU A 7 7.39 -18.36 -13.86
N GLU A 8 7.54 -19.64 -14.19
CA GLU A 8 8.59 -20.13 -15.10
C GLU A 8 8.48 -19.51 -16.49
N LYS A 9 7.26 -19.41 -17.03
CA LYS A 9 7.03 -18.75 -18.33
C LYS A 9 7.41 -17.26 -18.31
N LEU A 10 7.05 -16.54 -17.24
CA LEU A 10 7.37 -15.11 -17.11
C LEU A 10 8.87 -14.88 -16.92
N GLU A 11 9.55 -15.71 -16.14
CA GLU A 11 11.01 -15.66 -15.98
C GLU A 11 11.72 -15.93 -17.31
N GLY A 12 11.32 -16.98 -18.03
CA GLY A 12 11.85 -17.27 -19.35
C GLY A 12 11.60 -16.13 -20.36
N TRP A 13 10.42 -15.53 -20.31
CA TRP A 13 10.09 -14.37 -21.15
C TRP A 13 10.98 -13.16 -20.82
N LEU A 14 11.15 -12.84 -19.54
CA LEU A 14 11.95 -11.69 -19.11
C LEU A 14 13.46 -11.91 -19.28
N ALA A 15 13.93 -13.15 -19.41
CA ALA A 15 15.29 -13.43 -19.85
C ALA A 15 15.54 -12.98 -21.31
N ILE A 16 14.49 -12.98 -22.14
CA ILE A 16 14.54 -12.57 -23.57
C ILE A 16 14.14 -11.10 -23.73
N LYS A 17 13.14 -10.63 -22.98
CA LYS A 17 12.57 -9.29 -23.02
C LYS A 17 12.67 -8.62 -21.64
N PRO A 18 13.90 -8.27 -21.19
CA PRO A 18 14.13 -7.77 -19.83
C PRO A 18 13.42 -6.44 -19.53
N ASP A 19 13.02 -5.68 -20.55
CA ASP A 19 12.38 -4.36 -20.39
C ASP A 19 10.85 -4.39 -20.51
N ASP A 20 10.23 -5.57 -20.60
CA ASP A 20 8.77 -5.70 -20.57
C ASP A 20 8.22 -5.44 -19.14
N LEU A 21 7.98 -4.17 -18.83
CA LEU A 21 7.53 -3.71 -17.52
C LEU A 21 6.19 -4.33 -17.09
N ALA A 22 5.32 -4.69 -18.04
CA ALA A 22 4.03 -5.31 -17.73
C ALA A 22 4.24 -6.75 -17.24
N SER A 23 5.10 -7.50 -17.94
CA SER A 23 5.51 -8.84 -17.53
C SER A 23 6.27 -8.84 -16.20
N ILE A 24 7.16 -7.86 -15.96
CA ILE A 24 7.82 -7.70 -14.65
C ILE A 24 6.78 -7.48 -13.55
N ARG A 25 5.85 -6.54 -13.76
CA ARG A 25 4.79 -6.24 -12.77
C ARG A 25 3.98 -7.49 -12.45
N ARG A 26 3.62 -8.27 -13.47
CA ARG A 26 2.88 -9.53 -13.31
C ARG A 26 3.70 -10.55 -12.53
N LEU A 27 4.98 -10.72 -12.86
CA LEU A 27 5.88 -11.66 -12.22
C LEU A 27 6.06 -11.35 -10.73
N VAL A 28 6.40 -10.10 -10.37
CA VAL A 28 6.60 -9.74 -8.96
C VAL A 28 5.31 -9.84 -8.14
N THR A 29 4.13 -9.60 -8.74
CA THR A 29 2.84 -9.86 -8.09
C THR A 29 2.64 -11.36 -7.84
N LEU A 30 2.86 -12.20 -8.85
CA LEU A 30 2.69 -13.66 -8.68
C LEU A 30 3.69 -14.24 -7.68
N LEU A 31 4.92 -13.72 -7.65
CA LEU A 31 5.93 -14.09 -6.66
C LEU A 31 5.50 -13.69 -5.24
N ASP A 32 4.93 -12.50 -5.04
CA ASP A 32 4.42 -12.06 -3.73
C ASP A 32 3.34 -13.03 -3.22
N LEU A 33 2.41 -13.42 -4.10
CA LEU A 33 1.28 -14.30 -3.79
C LEU A 33 1.65 -15.78 -3.60
N SER A 34 2.69 -16.28 -4.28
CA SER A 34 2.93 -17.74 -4.40
C SER A 34 3.89 -18.33 -3.37
N GLY A 35 4.46 -17.52 -2.46
CA GLY A 35 5.51 -18.02 -1.57
C GLY A 35 6.92 -17.99 -2.20
N PRO A 36 7.98 -18.29 -1.44
CA PRO A 36 9.27 -18.59 -2.04
C PRO A 36 9.12 -19.85 -2.92
N PRO A 37 9.63 -19.85 -4.15
CA PRO A 37 9.54 -21.03 -5.00
C PRO A 37 10.39 -22.16 -4.43
N GLY A 38 9.89 -23.40 -4.52
CA GLY A 38 10.64 -24.59 -4.06
C GLY A 38 11.88 -24.92 -4.89
N LYS A 39 12.08 -24.24 -6.03
CA LYS A 39 13.24 -24.35 -6.91
C LYS A 39 13.62 -22.97 -7.48
N PRO A 40 14.87 -22.73 -7.86
CA PRO A 40 15.26 -21.50 -8.57
C PRO A 40 14.47 -21.36 -9.88
N LEU A 41 13.72 -20.26 -10.02
CA LEU A 41 12.88 -19.97 -11.19
C LEU A 41 13.61 -19.19 -12.30
N GLY A 42 14.51 -18.30 -11.90
CA GLY A 42 15.11 -17.27 -12.75
C GLY A 42 15.64 -16.12 -11.88
N ALA A 43 16.03 -15.01 -12.51
CA ALA A 43 16.67 -13.90 -11.79
C ALA A 43 15.76 -13.29 -10.71
N PHE A 44 14.47 -13.12 -11.00
CA PHE A 44 13.53 -12.49 -10.06
C PHE A 44 13.19 -13.41 -8.88
N GLY A 45 12.96 -14.70 -9.14
CA GLY A 45 12.70 -15.72 -8.13
C GLY A 45 13.91 -15.92 -7.22
N THR A 46 15.13 -15.95 -7.78
CA THR A 46 16.37 -16.00 -6.99
C THR A 46 16.54 -14.74 -6.15
N ALA A 47 16.26 -13.55 -6.69
CA ALA A 47 16.31 -12.30 -5.92
C ALA A 47 15.30 -12.30 -4.77
N GLN A 48 14.05 -12.74 -5.00
CA GLN A 48 13.05 -12.87 -3.95
C GLN A 48 13.50 -13.84 -2.85
N ALA A 49 14.05 -15.00 -3.21
CA ALA A 49 14.55 -15.96 -2.23
C ALA A 49 15.68 -15.37 -1.38
N LYS A 50 16.62 -14.66 -2.00
CA LYS A 50 17.72 -13.98 -1.29
C LYS A 50 17.23 -12.86 -0.37
N ILE A 51 16.25 -12.06 -0.80
CA ILE A 51 15.63 -11.02 0.04
C ILE A 51 14.97 -11.67 1.26
N GLY A 52 14.14 -12.71 1.05
CA GLY A 52 13.48 -13.41 2.15
C GLY A 52 14.47 -14.07 3.14
N ALA A 53 15.57 -14.64 2.63
CA ALA A 53 16.61 -15.27 3.45
C ALA A 53 17.53 -14.27 4.19
N SER A 54 17.51 -12.98 3.81
CA SER A 54 18.32 -11.95 4.45
C SER A 54 17.74 -11.43 5.78
N LEU A 55 16.52 -11.85 6.14
CA LEU A 55 15.80 -11.31 7.27
C LEU A 55 16.28 -11.96 8.58
N PRO A 56 16.71 -11.17 9.58
CA PRO A 56 17.04 -11.71 10.89
C PRO A 56 15.78 -12.15 11.66
N PRO A 57 15.93 -12.92 12.75
CA PRO A 57 14.83 -13.16 13.68
C PRO A 57 14.20 -11.85 14.17
N ALA A 58 12.87 -11.82 14.31
CA ALA A 58 12.12 -10.63 14.74
C ALA A 58 12.40 -9.35 13.91
N TRP A 59 12.66 -9.52 12.61
CA TRP A 59 13.01 -8.41 11.70
C TRP A 59 11.97 -7.28 11.68
N GLN A 60 10.68 -7.57 11.89
CA GLN A 60 9.62 -6.56 11.88
C GLN A 60 9.87 -5.50 12.96
N SER A 61 10.18 -5.94 14.19
CA SER A 61 10.50 -5.04 15.31
C SER A 61 11.88 -4.41 15.15
N LEU A 62 12.87 -5.18 14.67
CA LEU A 62 14.22 -4.65 14.44
C LEU A 62 14.23 -3.47 13.45
N TYR A 63 13.40 -3.56 12.41
CA TYR A 63 13.31 -2.57 11.33
C TYR A 63 12.40 -1.37 11.66
N LEU A 64 11.87 -1.29 12.88
CA LEU A 64 11.35 -0.03 13.42
C LEU A 64 12.46 1.02 13.59
N ASN A 65 13.71 0.56 13.80
CA ASN A 65 14.87 1.43 13.82
C ASN A 65 15.29 1.81 12.38
N THR A 66 15.40 3.10 12.13
CA THR A 66 15.78 3.67 10.83
C THR A 66 17.12 3.16 10.32
N SER A 67 18.15 3.11 11.14
CA SER A 67 19.47 2.64 10.73
C SER A 67 19.45 1.19 10.27
N HIS A 68 18.72 0.32 10.98
CA HIS A 68 18.56 -1.08 10.59
C HIS A 68 17.75 -1.23 9.30
N ASN A 69 16.63 -0.53 9.16
CA ASN A 69 15.80 -0.66 7.96
C ASN A 69 16.46 -0.05 6.71
N ALA A 70 17.24 1.02 6.86
CA ALA A 70 18.02 1.61 5.78
C ALA A 70 19.17 0.69 5.34
N ALA A 71 19.86 0.05 6.29
CA ALA A 71 20.89 -0.95 6.01
C ALA A 71 20.31 -2.17 5.26
N ALA A 72 19.19 -2.70 5.73
CA ALA A 72 18.49 -3.81 5.07
C ALA A 72 18.05 -3.43 3.65
N TYR A 73 17.49 -2.23 3.47
CA TYR A 73 17.13 -1.73 2.15
C TYR A 73 18.35 -1.64 1.21
N GLY A 74 19.49 -1.13 1.69
CA GLY A 74 20.74 -1.10 0.92
C GLY A 74 21.24 -2.50 0.52
N GLN A 75 21.08 -3.50 1.38
CA GLN A 75 21.37 -4.90 1.07
C GLN A 75 20.44 -5.43 -0.03
N TRP A 76 19.14 -5.14 0.03
CA TRP A 76 18.18 -5.55 -1.00
C TRP A 76 18.47 -4.91 -2.36
N LEU A 77 18.87 -3.64 -2.39
CA LEU A 77 19.34 -3.00 -3.63
C LEU A 77 20.56 -3.71 -4.22
N SER A 78 21.49 -4.15 -3.37
CA SER A 78 22.67 -4.91 -3.79
C SER A 78 22.30 -6.29 -4.35
N ILE A 79 21.30 -6.97 -3.77
CA ILE A 79 20.75 -8.22 -4.32
C ILE A 79 20.19 -7.99 -5.73
N LEU A 80 19.38 -6.95 -5.94
CA LEU A 80 18.83 -6.64 -7.26
C LEU A 80 19.91 -6.34 -8.30
N LYS A 81 20.91 -5.54 -7.93
CA LYS A 81 22.06 -5.23 -8.78
C LYS A 81 22.81 -6.50 -9.18
N SER A 82 23.04 -7.41 -8.23
CA SER A 82 23.74 -8.68 -8.45
C SER A 82 22.95 -9.61 -9.38
N ALA A 83 21.62 -9.57 -9.30
CA ALA A 83 20.71 -10.31 -10.18
C ALA A 83 20.47 -9.61 -11.53
N ARG A 84 21.12 -8.47 -11.81
CA ARG A 84 20.92 -7.63 -13.00
C ARG A 84 19.46 -7.16 -13.18
N ILE A 85 18.73 -6.99 -12.08
CA ILE A 85 17.35 -6.47 -12.07
C ILE A 85 17.39 -4.94 -11.95
N GLY A 86 17.59 -4.30 -13.10
CA GLY A 86 17.76 -2.84 -13.23
C GLY A 86 16.49 -2.09 -13.61
N GLN A 87 15.36 -2.76 -13.86
CA GLN A 87 14.16 -2.10 -14.34
C GLN A 87 13.41 -1.35 -13.24
N ALA A 88 12.72 -0.29 -13.63
CA ALA A 88 11.95 0.57 -12.74
C ALA A 88 10.46 0.37 -12.97
N VAL A 89 9.84 -0.53 -12.21
CA VAL A 89 8.39 -0.72 -12.22
C VAL A 89 7.81 0.05 -11.03
N PRO A 90 7.08 1.16 -11.25
CA PRO A 90 6.51 1.93 -10.16
C PRO A 90 5.42 1.12 -9.43
N ILE A 91 5.68 0.84 -8.16
CA ILE A 91 4.72 0.22 -7.25
C ILE A 91 4.47 1.24 -6.13
N GLY A 92 3.35 1.95 -6.21
CA GLY A 92 3.02 2.97 -5.22
C GLY A 92 2.38 2.42 -3.96
N GLN A 93 1.92 1.17 -3.95
CA GLN A 93 1.09 0.60 -2.88
C GLN A 93 1.49 -0.84 -2.56
N VAL A 94 1.50 -1.17 -1.27
CA VAL A 94 1.70 -2.52 -0.73
C VAL A 94 0.58 -2.84 0.25
N PHE A 95 0.23 -4.12 0.35
CA PHE A 95 -0.86 -4.62 1.18
C PHE A 95 -0.34 -5.70 2.13
N SER A 96 -0.91 -5.79 3.32
CA SER A 96 -0.64 -6.86 4.30
C SER A 96 -1.91 -7.21 5.09
N GLY A 97 -1.86 -8.26 5.91
CA GLY A 97 -3.01 -8.78 6.65
C GLY A 97 -4.01 -9.53 5.77
N ARG A 98 -5.18 -9.86 6.33
CA ARG A 98 -6.27 -10.54 5.58
C ARG A 98 -6.68 -9.77 4.33
N VAL A 99 -7.28 -10.47 3.36
CA VAL A 99 -7.91 -9.76 2.24
C VAL A 99 -9.02 -8.86 2.74
N LEU A 100 -9.10 -7.66 2.16
CA LEU A 100 -10.11 -6.68 2.53
C LEU A 100 -11.51 -7.18 2.17
N THR A 101 -12.23 -7.60 3.21
CA THR A 101 -13.65 -7.92 3.18
C THR A 101 -14.44 -6.94 4.04
N ILE A 102 -15.70 -6.76 3.73
CA ILE A 102 -16.68 -6.07 4.57
C ILE A 102 -17.91 -6.97 4.65
N LYS A 103 -18.38 -7.29 5.86
CA LYS A 103 -19.51 -8.22 6.08
C LYS A 103 -19.31 -9.56 5.35
N GLY A 104 -18.07 -10.05 5.33
CA GLY A 104 -17.69 -11.30 4.65
C GLY A 104 -17.62 -11.21 3.11
N GLN A 105 -17.88 -10.04 2.51
CA GLN A 105 -17.85 -9.86 1.06
C GLN A 105 -16.55 -9.19 0.61
N PRO A 106 -15.89 -9.66 -0.47
CA PRO A 106 -14.75 -8.96 -1.05
C PRO A 106 -15.17 -7.58 -1.53
N THR A 107 -14.35 -6.58 -1.22
CA THR A 107 -14.74 -5.17 -1.46
C THR A 107 -14.62 -4.71 -2.91
N TYR A 108 -13.78 -5.35 -3.72
CA TYR A 108 -13.48 -4.97 -5.11
C TYR A 108 -13.36 -3.45 -5.33
N CYS A 109 -12.59 -2.76 -4.46
CA CYS A 109 -12.57 -1.28 -4.41
C CYS A 109 -12.33 -0.61 -5.77
N GLY A 110 -11.55 -1.23 -6.67
CA GLY A 110 -11.33 -0.71 -8.02
C GLY A 110 -12.60 -0.63 -8.86
N GLU A 111 -13.39 -1.72 -8.88
CA GLU A 111 -14.67 -1.78 -9.61
C GLU A 111 -15.72 -0.90 -8.93
N LYS A 112 -15.76 -0.86 -7.60
CA LYS A 112 -16.65 0.03 -6.84
C LYS A 112 -16.35 1.51 -7.10
N LEU A 113 -15.08 1.89 -7.18
CA LEU A 113 -14.70 3.26 -7.53
C LEU A 113 -15.00 3.59 -9.00
N LYS A 114 -14.90 2.61 -9.90
CA LYS A 114 -15.31 2.79 -11.31
C LYS A 114 -16.81 3.02 -11.42
N PHE A 115 -17.61 2.18 -10.76
CA PHE A 115 -19.06 2.34 -10.66
C PHE A 115 -19.45 3.73 -10.16
N PHE A 116 -18.85 4.19 -9.06
CA PHE A 116 -19.09 5.53 -8.53
C PHE A 116 -18.79 6.62 -9.56
N LYS A 117 -17.65 6.55 -10.28
CA LYS A 117 -17.32 7.55 -11.30
C LYS A 117 -18.29 7.60 -12.48
N GLU A 118 -18.98 6.50 -12.76
CA GLU A 118 -19.92 6.37 -13.88
C GLU A 118 -21.35 6.76 -13.49
N THR A 119 -21.69 6.73 -12.20
CA THR A 119 -23.07 6.84 -11.73
C THR A 119 -23.28 7.87 -10.62
N SER A 120 -22.21 8.36 -10.01
CA SER A 120 -22.19 9.12 -8.75
C SER A 120 -22.82 8.38 -7.56
N VAL A 121 -23.15 7.09 -7.69
CA VAL A 121 -23.74 6.30 -6.60
C VAL A 121 -22.65 5.69 -5.74
N ILE A 122 -22.71 5.91 -4.43
CA ILE A 122 -21.82 5.24 -3.47
C ILE A 122 -22.33 3.81 -3.27
N PRO A 123 -21.53 2.78 -3.57
CA PRO A 123 -21.99 1.40 -3.39
C PRO A 123 -22.22 1.07 -1.90
N GLY A 124 -23.30 0.35 -1.61
CA GLY A 124 -23.80 0.09 -0.26
C GLY A 124 -22.75 -0.50 0.70
N LEU A 125 -21.91 -1.40 0.19
CA LEU A 125 -20.82 -2.00 0.97
C LEU A 125 -19.80 -0.97 1.50
N CYS A 126 -19.69 0.19 0.86
CA CYS A 126 -18.75 1.24 1.28
C CYS A 126 -19.21 2.04 2.50
N TYR A 127 -20.48 1.96 2.88
CA TYR A 127 -21.03 2.58 4.10
C TYR A 127 -20.56 1.90 5.39
N ASP A 128 -20.02 0.69 5.29
CA ASP A 128 -19.41 -0.03 6.41
C ASP A 128 -17.87 -0.05 6.31
N CYS A 129 -17.28 0.77 5.43
CA CYS A 129 -15.84 0.80 5.19
C CYS A 129 -15.13 1.81 6.09
N TYR A 130 -14.87 1.41 7.33
CA TYR A 130 -14.09 2.21 8.28
C TYR A 130 -12.59 1.95 8.12
N LYS A 131 -11.77 2.94 8.45
CA LYS A 131 -10.31 2.82 8.38
C LYS A 131 -9.65 3.65 9.47
N VAL A 132 -8.65 3.08 10.12
CA VAL A 132 -7.60 3.90 10.75
C VAL A 132 -6.75 4.47 9.61
N GLN A 133 -6.86 5.76 9.37
CA GLN A 133 -6.01 6.49 8.44
C GLN A 133 -4.75 6.94 9.18
N ILE A 134 -3.60 6.54 8.66
CA ILE A 134 -2.28 6.84 9.21
C ILE A 134 -1.55 7.74 8.22
N LEU A 135 -0.95 8.81 8.70
CA LEU A 135 -0.31 9.87 7.94
C LEU A 135 1.12 10.08 8.43
N PRO A 136 2.11 9.40 7.83
CA PRO A 136 3.52 9.68 8.06
C PRO A 136 3.91 11.03 7.45
N GLU A 137 4.69 11.84 8.16
CA GLU A 137 5.16 13.15 7.67
C GLU A 137 6.28 13.07 6.63
N ASN A 138 7.08 12.01 6.63
CA ASN A 138 8.22 11.82 5.74
C ASN A 138 8.45 10.34 5.40
N LEU A 139 9.43 10.05 4.53
CA LEU A 139 9.76 8.70 4.08
C LEU A 139 10.25 7.81 5.23
N GLU A 140 11.02 8.34 6.17
CA GLU A 140 11.49 7.59 7.34
C GLU A 140 10.30 7.10 8.18
N ALA A 141 9.39 8.01 8.55
CA ALA A 141 8.16 7.68 9.26
C ALA A 141 7.29 6.70 8.45
N MET A 142 7.29 6.79 7.11
CA MET A 142 6.58 5.86 6.23
C MET A 142 7.17 4.43 6.27
N PHE A 143 8.50 4.30 6.28
CA PHE A 143 9.15 3.00 6.45
C PHE A 143 8.89 2.42 7.84
N GLN A 144 9.02 3.22 8.89
CA GLN A 144 8.71 2.80 10.26
C GLN A 144 7.24 2.37 10.39
N THR A 145 6.31 3.12 9.81
CA THR A 145 4.88 2.77 9.76
C THR A 145 4.66 1.43 9.05
N TYR A 146 5.34 1.18 7.92
CA TYR A 146 5.22 -0.10 7.22
C TYR A 146 5.66 -1.28 8.12
N PHE A 147 6.81 -1.18 8.78
CA PHE A 147 7.30 -2.25 9.66
C PHE A 147 6.45 -2.41 10.92
N LEU A 148 5.99 -1.29 11.49
CA LEU A 148 5.09 -1.30 12.64
C LEU A 148 3.79 -2.04 12.31
N LEU A 149 3.20 -1.78 11.15
CA LEU A 149 1.99 -2.48 10.70
C LEU A 149 2.19 -3.99 10.48
N LEU A 150 3.41 -4.44 10.22
CA LEU A 150 3.75 -5.86 10.12
C LEU A 150 4.03 -6.51 11.49
N ALA A 151 4.48 -5.72 12.48
CA ALA A 151 4.68 -6.16 13.85
C ALA A 151 3.39 -6.10 14.68
N LEU A 152 2.43 -5.27 14.28
CA LEU A 152 1.20 -5.01 15.02
C LEU A 152 0.26 -6.22 15.00
N ASP A 153 0.10 -6.84 16.16
CA ASP A 153 -0.86 -7.90 16.38
C ASP A 153 -2.27 -7.31 16.55
N LEU A 154 -3.16 -7.65 15.62
CA LEU A 154 -4.56 -7.24 15.64
C LEU A 154 -5.41 -8.51 15.59
N HIS A 155 -6.40 -8.61 16.48
CA HIS A 155 -7.26 -9.79 16.60
C HIS A 155 -7.85 -10.27 15.26
N GLY A 156 -8.23 -9.33 14.37
CA GLY A 156 -8.81 -9.65 13.07
C GLY A 156 -7.81 -9.82 11.93
N ASP A 157 -6.49 -9.76 12.20
CA ASP A 157 -5.42 -9.61 11.21
C ASP A 157 -5.81 -8.63 10.09
N ASN A 158 -6.32 -7.46 10.49
CA ASN A 158 -7.00 -6.53 9.60
C ASN A 158 -6.23 -6.26 8.31
N ALA A 159 -6.95 -6.07 7.21
CA ALA A 159 -6.33 -5.67 5.95
C ALA A 159 -5.61 -4.33 6.16
N ARG A 160 -4.36 -4.25 5.72
CA ARG A 160 -3.49 -3.09 5.85
C ARG A 160 -2.99 -2.66 4.48
N LYS A 161 -2.77 -1.37 4.30
CA LYS A 161 -2.21 -0.82 3.05
C LYS A 161 -1.30 0.34 3.34
N CYS A 162 -0.11 0.35 2.76
CA CYS A 162 0.78 1.51 2.72
C CYS A 162 0.87 2.02 1.28
N MET A 163 0.82 3.35 1.09
CA MET A 163 0.90 3.96 -0.23
C MET A 163 1.51 5.36 -0.26
N ILE A 164 2.07 5.71 -1.42
CA ILE A 164 2.28 7.11 -1.82
C ILE A 164 1.04 7.67 -2.51
N GLU A 165 0.75 8.95 -2.27
CA GLU A 165 -0.38 9.65 -2.86
C GLU A 165 0.00 10.28 -4.21
N LEU A 166 -0.73 9.90 -5.24
CA LEU A 166 -0.53 10.40 -6.61
C LEU A 166 -1.76 11.14 -7.13
N ARG A 167 -2.89 11.10 -6.41
CA ARG A 167 -4.15 11.72 -6.84
C ARG A 167 -4.10 13.21 -6.55
N ASP A 168 -4.52 14.01 -7.53
CA ASP A 168 -4.65 15.46 -7.41
C ASP A 168 -5.74 15.82 -6.38
N GLY A 169 -5.54 16.92 -5.66
CA GLY A 169 -6.49 17.43 -4.66
C GLY A 169 -6.59 16.61 -3.37
N ILE A 170 -5.95 15.44 -3.30
CA ILE A 170 -5.96 14.60 -2.11
C ILE A 170 -4.71 14.89 -1.26
N LYS A 171 -4.91 15.43 -0.06
CA LYS A 171 -3.82 15.83 0.86
C LYS A 171 -2.94 14.68 1.36
N PHE A 172 -1.71 15.05 1.68
CA PHE A 172 -0.61 14.30 2.31
C PHE A 172 0.05 13.25 1.40
N PRO A 173 1.39 13.24 1.29
CA PRO A 173 2.12 12.41 0.33
C PRO A 173 2.19 10.93 0.71
N TYR A 174 2.22 10.62 2.01
CA TYR A 174 2.33 9.26 2.53
C TYR A 174 1.08 8.89 3.29
N LYS A 175 0.59 7.66 3.08
CA LYS A 175 -0.58 7.15 3.78
C LYS A 175 -0.42 5.67 4.09
N ALA A 176 -0.90 5.30 5.26
CA ALA A 176 -1.25 3.92 5.54
C ALA A 176 -2.69 3.80 6.06
N TYR A 177 -3.22 2.59 5.98
CA TYR A 177 -4.57 2.28 6.40
C TYR A 177 -4.60 0.94 7.12
N ILE A 178 -5.35 0.87 8.22
CA ILE A 178 -5.88 -0.37 8.78
C ILE A 178 -7.38 -0.36 8.48
N TYR A 179 -7.87 -1.31 7.71
CA TYR A 179 -9.28 -1.38 7.33
C TYR A 179 -10.09 -2.13 8.38
N CYS A 180 -11.27 -1.60 8.69
CA CYS A 180 -12.18 -2.09 9.72
C CYS A 180 -13.60 -2.16 9.13
N GLU A 181 -14.39 -3.12 9.61
CA GLU A 181 -15.76 -3.38 9.18
C GLU A 181 -16.79 -2.67 10.06
N SER A 182 -16.35 -2.02 11.14
CA SER A 182 -17.20 -1.22 12.02
C SER A 182 -16.42 -0.10 12.70
N LEU A 183 -17.14 0.91 13.17
CA LEU A 183 -16.57 1.99 13.97
C LEU A 183 -15.95 1.51 15.30
N PRO A 184 -16.60 0.62 16.10
CA PRO A 184 -15.97 0.07 17.30
C PRO A 184 -14.65 -0.65 17.01
N GLU A 185 -14.58 -1.44 15.93
CA GLU A 185 -13.34 -2.08 15.51
C GLU A 185 -12.27 -1.05 15.12
N ALA A 186 -12.66 0.03 14.43
CA ALA A 186 -11.75 1.12 14.09
C ALA A 186 -11.21 1.85 15.33
N LYS A 187 -12.04 2.09 16.35
CA LYS A 187 -11.63 2.67 17.64
C LYS A 187 -10.62 1.74 18.34
N THR A 188 -10.86 0.43 18.39
CA THR A 188 -9.92 -0.56 18.96
C THR A 188 -8.60 -0.60 18.19
N CYS A 189 -8.64 -0.65 16.86
CA CYS A 189 -7.43 -0.68 16.03
C CYS A 189 -6.61 0.62 16.14
N LEU A 190 -7.28 1.77 16.23
CA LEU A 190 -6.61 3.05 16.44
C LEU A 190 -5.88 3.07 17.79
N ALA A 191 -6.55 2.66 18.86
CA ALA A 191 -5.95 2.62 20.19
C ALA A 191 -4.73 1.68 20.24
N ALA A 192 -4.85 0.47 19.67
CA ALA A 192 -3.74 -0.47 19.58
C ALA A 192 -2.56 0.11 18.79
N PHE A 193 -2.82 0.71 17.63
CA PHE A 193 -1.79 1.34 16.81
C PHE A 193 -1.07 2.48 17.56
N GLN A 194 -1.82 3.40 18.17
CA GLN A 194 -1.27 4.54 18.90
C GLN A 194 -0.49 4.11 20.15
N GLN A 195 -0.99 3.10 20.87
CA GLN A 195 -0.28 2.53 22.01
C GLN A 195 1.07 1.94 21.56
N THR A 196 1.09 1.07 20.55
CA THR A 196 2.34 0.48 20.07
C THR A 196 3.29 1.54 19.53
N LEU A 197 2.79 2.55 18.80
CA LEU A 197 3.57 3.67 18.31
C LEU A 197 4.30 4.41 19.45
N ALA A 198 3.59 4.68 20.55
CA ALA A 198 4.14 5.32 21.74
C ALA A 198 5.16 4.42 22.48
N GLU A 199 4.85 3.13 22.65
CA GLU A 199 5.73 2.16 23.31
C GLU A 199 7.09 2.02 22.60
N VAL A 200 7.09 2.05 21.26
CA VAL A 200 8.33 1.93 20.46
C VAL A 200 9.02 3.28 20.23
N GLY A 201 8.40 4.39 20.63
CA GLY A 201 8.96 5.73 20.51
C GLY A 201 9.08 6.26 19.07
N ILE A 202 8.21 5.81 18.15
CA ILE A 202 8.14 6.38 16.80
C ILE A 202 7.37 7.69 16.86
N THR A 203 7.94 8.73 16.25
CA THR A 203 7.31 10.06 16.12
C THR A 203 6.97 10.32 14.66
N GLY A 204 6.26 11.42 14.38
CA GLY A 204 5.99 11.79 12.98
C GLY A 204 4.94 10.96 12.27
N VAL A 205 4.01 10.37 13.02
CA VAL A 205 2.96 9.54 12.47
C VAL A 205 1.64 9.94 13.11
N HIS A 206 0.81 10.65 12.35
CA HIS A 206 -0.54 11.01 12.81
C HIS A 206 -1.52 9.92 12.43
N SER A 207 -2.56 9.72 13.24
CA SER A 207 -3.59 8.73 12.95
C SER A 207 -4.96 9.22 13.36
N LYS A 208 -5.98 8.86 12.58
CA LYS A 208 -7.39 9.16 12.86
C LYS A 208 -8.31 8.12 12.24
N ILE A 209 -9.56 8.07 12.69
CA ILE A 209 -10.59 7.28 12.01
C ILE A 209 -11.04 8.04 10.75
N SER A 210 -11.30 7.29 9.68
CA SER A 210 -11.85 7.78 8.43
C SER A 210 -12.88 6.80 7.87
N HIS A 211 -13.79 7.31 7.05
CA HIS A 211 -14.89 6.53 6.47
C HIS A 211 -14.87 6.56 4.94
N GLY A 212 -14.94 5.38 4.32
CA GLY A 212 -15.00 5.14 2.87
C GLY A 212 -13.85 5.74 2.04
N CYS A 213 -14.06 5.90 0.73
CA CYS A 213 -13.04 6.38 -0.21
C CYS A 213 -12.96 7.90 -0.24
N SER A 214 -11.79 8.49 -0.50
CA SER A 214 -11.62 9.95 -0.50
C SER A 214 -12.51 10.64 -1.54
N GLU A 215 -12.65 10.01 -2.71
CA GLU A 215 -13.44 10.46 -3.85
C GLU A 215 -14.91 10.69 -3.47
N TYR A 216 -15.49 9.82 -2.63
CA TYR A 216 -16.87 9.97 -2.19
C TYR A 216 -17.07 11.22 -1.34
N GLY A 217 -16.10 11.56 -0.48
CA GLY A 217 -16.19 12.76 0.36
C GLY A 217 -15.89 14.07 -0.36
N ILE A 218 -15.38 14.01 -1.59
CA ILE A 218 -15.26 15.20 -2.44
C ILE A 218 -16.63 15.55 -3.01
N GLU A 219 -17.39 14.54 -3.46
CA GLU A 219 -18.69 14.74 -4.09
C GLU A 219 -19.83 14.83 -3.07
N TYR A 220 -19.76 14.03 -2.01
CA TYR A 220 -20.72 13.97 -0.90
C TYR A 220 -19.98 14.20 0.43
N PRO A 221 -19.66 15.45 0.81
CA PRO A 221 -18.97 15.75 2.07
C PRO A 221 -19.64 15.13 3.30
N GLU A 222 -20.98 15.07 3.30
CA GLU A 222 -21.82 14.48 4.35
C GLU A 222 -21.64 12.96 4.53
N PHE A 223 -21.01 12.28 3.57
CA PHE A 223 -20.64 10.87 3.69
C PHE A 223 -19.43 10.66 4.62
N LYS A 224 -18.63 11.70 4.81
CA LYS A 224 -17.46 11.63 5.68
C LYS A 224 -17.88 11.74 7.13
N TYR A 225 -17.19 10.94 7.93
CA TYR A 225 -17.34 10.93 9.38
C TYR A 225 -16.69 12.19 9.96
N THR A 226 -17.45 12.94 10.76
CA THR A 226 -16.93 14.02 11.58
C THR A 226 -16.48 13.44 12.92
N GLU A 227 -15.34 13.90 13.43
CA GLU A 227 -14.85 13.47 14.73
C GLU A 227 -15.89 13.80 15.82
N GLY A 228 -16.37 12.77 16.53
CA GLY A 228 -17.43 12.88 17.55
C GLY A 228 -18.83 12.44 17.10
N GLU A 229 -19.06 12.18 15.81
CA GLU A 229 -20.37 11.74 15.30
C GLU A 229 -20.37 10.26 14.93
N ASP A 230 -21.16 9.39 15.54
CA ASP A 230 -21.07 7.94 15.30
C ASP A 230 -21.55 7.44 13.91
N GLN A 231 -22.04 8.31 13.02
CA GLN A 231 -22.57 7.93 11.70
C GLN A 231 -22.36 9.04 10.65
N SER A 232 -22.34 8.63 9.37
CA SER A 232 -22.42 9.55 8.23
C SER A 232 -23.77 10.26 8.21
N ALA A 233 -23.80 11.56 7.89
CA ALA A 233 -25.03 12.32 7.71
C ALA A 233 -25.72 12.06 6.36
N LEU A 234 -25.02 11.42 5.40
CA LEU A 234 -25.60 11.02 4.12
C LEU A 234 -26.71 9.98 4.30
N THR A 235 -27.93 10.33 3.91
CA THR A 235 -29.00 9.36 3.69
C THR A 235 -29.02 8.97 2.20
N PRO A 236 -28.71 7.72 1.82
CA PRO A 236 -28.74 7.30 0.41
C PRO A 236 -30.16 7.41 -0.16
N PRO A 237 -30.33 7.99 -1.35
CA PRO A 237 -31.57 7.90 -2.12
C PRO A 237 -31.97 6.44 -2.39
N ALA A 238 -33.28 6.16 -2.38
CA ALA A 238 -33.80 4.79 -2.48
C ALA A 238 -33.42 4.11 -3.81
N GLU A 239 -33.32 4.90 -4.89
CA GLU A 239 -32.97 4.47 -6.23
C GLU A 239 -31.52 3.97 -6.37
N TRP A 240 -30.62 4.33 -5.44
CA TRP A 240 -29.21 3.94 -5.50
C TRP A 240 -29.01 2.41 -5.47
N GLN A 241 -29.87 1.71 -4.73
CA GLN A 241 -29.82 0.27 -4.64
C GLN A 241 -30.09 -0.40 -5.99
N GLU A 242 -31.09 0.08 -6.73
CA GLU A 242 -31.45 -0.45 -8.05
C GLU A 242 -30.36 -0.18 -9.08
N VAL A 243 -29.74 1.00 -9.03
CA VAL A 243 -28.61 1.38 -9.88
C VAL A 243 -27.40 0.48 -9.61
N GLU A 244 -27.06 0.25 -8.34
CA GLU A 244 -25.95 -0.64 -7.96
C GLU A 244 -26.21 -2.08 -8.44
N GLN A 245 -27.41 -2.62 -8.17
CA GLN A 245 -27.76 -3.98 -8.56
C GLN A 245 -27.66 -4.17 -10.08
N THR A 246 -28.28 -3.26 -10.86
CA THR A 246 -28.26 -3.32 -12.33
C THR A 246 -26.85 -3.30 -12.89
N TYR A 247 -25.94 -2.54 -12.26
CA TYR A 247 -24.55 -2.45 -12.68
C TYR A 247 -23.78 -3.75 -12.42
N PHE A 248 -23.86 -4.27 -11.20
CA PHE A 248 -23.06 -5.42 -10.80
C PHE A 248 -23.62 -6.76 -11.29
N ASP A 249 -24.91 -6.87 -11.57
CA ASP A 249 -25.53 -8.07 -12.18
C ASP A 249 -24.93 -8.39 -13.56
N ARG A 250 -24.42 -7.38 -14.25
CA ARG A 250 -23.80 -7.51 -15.58
C ARG A 250 -22.30 -7.84 -15.51
N LEU A 251 -21.70 -7.82 -14.32
CA LEU A 251 -20.26 -7.99 -14.13
C LEU A 251 -19.93 -9.36 -13.54
N LYS A 252 -18.93 -10.02 -14.14
CA LYS A 252 -18.32 -11.21 -13.56
C LYS A 252 -17.09 -10.81 -12.76
N LEU A 253 -17.26 -10.68 -11.44
CA LEU A 253 -16.16 -10.39 -10.52
C LEU A 253 -15.42 -11.69 -10.18
N PRO A 254 -14.11 -11.80 -10.46
CA PRO A 254 -13.35 -13.00 -10.12
C PRO A 254 -13.16 -13.11 -8.61
N PRO A 255 -13.10 -14.33 -8.04
CA PRO A 255 -12.80 -14.50 -6.63
C PRO A 255 -11.42 -13.90 -6.28
N PRO A 256 -11.21 -13.49 -5.02
CA PRO A 256 -9.90 -13.03 -4.55
C PRO A 256 -8.78 -14.03 -4.90
N GLN A 257 -7.63 -13.52 -5.33
CA GLN A 257 -6.49 -14.35 -5.74
C GLN A 257 -5.77 -15.02 -4.56
N THR A 258 -6.00 -14.52 -3.33
CA THR A 258 -5.47 -15.06 -2.08
C THR A 258 -6.53 -14.87 -0.98
N GLN A 259 -6.40 -15.59 0.13
CA GLN A 259 -7.18 -15.38 1.34
C GLN A 259 -6.51 -14.39 2.31
N SER A 260 -5.19 -14.21 2.19
CA SER A 260 -4.44 -13.29 3.03
C SER A 260 -3.23 -12.70 2.29
N ASN A 261 -2.89 -11.46 2.62
CA ASN A 261 -1.67 -10.76 2.25
C ASN A 261 -0.67 -10.71 3.40
N THR A 262 -0.87 -11.46 4.49
CA THR A 262 0.04 -11.47 5.65
C THR A 262 1.46 -11.79 5.19
N LYS A 263 2.40 -10.95 5.63
CA LYS A 263 3.78 -10.94 5.14
C LYS A 263 4.71 -11.52 6.21
N PRO A 264 4.97 -12.84 6.22
CA PRO A 264 6.00 -13.41 7.09
C PRO A 264 7.43 -13.05 6.63
N ARG A 265 7.57 -12.40 5.48
CA ARG A 265 8.83 -12.00 4.84
C ARG A 265 8.63 -10.73 4.02
N ILE A 266 9.73 -10.04 3.71
CA ILE A 266 9.80 -9.02 2.66
C ILE A 266 9.84 -9.69 1.29
N SER A 267 9.00 -9.25 0.37
CA SER A 267 8.97 -9.75 -1.00
C SER A 267 9.74 -8.84 -1.97
N LEU A 268 10.02 -9.35 -3.16
CA LEU A 268 10.60 -8.55 -4.23
C LEU A 268 9.69 -7.38 -4.62
N ARG A 269 8.37 -7.59 -4.53
CA ARG A 269 7.37 -6.54 -4.77
C ARG A 269 7.48 -5.41 -3.75
N ASP A 270 7.72 -5.73 -2.48
CA ASP A 270 7.94 -4.73 -1.43
C ASP A 270 9.19 -3.90 -1.72
N VAL A 271 10.29 -4.54 -2.09
CA VAL A 271 11.53 -3.82 -2.45
C VAL A 271 11.33 -2.91 -3.67
N PHE A 272 10.51 -3.30 -4.64
CA PHE A 272 10.12 -2.44 -5.76
C PHE A 272 9.27 -1.25 -5.32
N ALA A 273 8.39 -1.44 -4.33
CA ALA A 273 7.62 -0.36 -3.74
C ALA A 273 8.52 0.61 -2.97
N PHE A 274 9.44 0.11 -2.15
CA PHE A 274 10.42 0.91 -1.41
C PHE A 274 11.30 1.75 -2.35
N ARG A 275 11.75 1.17 -3.47
CA ARG A 275 12.43 1.92 -4.53
C ARG A 275 11.58 3.03 -5.12
N THR A 276 10.29 2.77 -5.32
CA THR A 276 9.34 3.76 -5.83
C THR A 276 9.13 4.87 -4.81
N TRP A 277 8.97 4.54 -3.52
CA TRP A 277 8.77 5.49 -2.43
C TRP A 277 10.01 6.36 -2.21
N ALA A 278 11.22 5.79 -2.20
CA ALA A 278 12.46 6.55 -2.06
C ALA A 278 12.66 7.54 -3.22
N LYS A 279 12.36 7.13 -4.45
CA LYS A 279 12.38 8.04 -5.61
C LYS A 279 11.27 9.08 -5.58
N TYR A 280 10.08 8.72 -5.11
CA TYR A 280 8.98 9.66 -4.92
C TYR A 280 9.36 10.75 -3.91
N ALA A 281 9.90 10.36 -2.75
CA ALA A 281 10.44 11.25 -1.72
C ALA A 281 11.46 12.24 -2.29
N GLN A 282 12.44 11.73 -3.06
CA GLN A 282 13.41 12.57 -3.76
C GLN A 282 12.75 13.59 -4.70
N LEU A 283 11.69 13.20 -5.41
CA LEU A 283 11.02 14.06 -6.40
C LEU A 283 10.12 15.13 -5.77
N ILE A 284 9.62 14.89 -4.55
CA ILE A 284 8.79 15.85 -3.81
C ILE A 284 9.58 16.72 -2.83
N GLY A 285 10.90 16.54 -2.74
CA GLY A 285 11.75 17.30 -1.82
C GLY A 285 11.63 16.85 -0.35
N ASP A 286 11.53 15.53 -0.12
CA ASP A 286 11.65 14.94 1.21
C ASP A 286 13.10 14.53 1.47
N ASP A 287 13.75 15.22 2.40
CA ASP A 287 15.18 15.06 2.68
C ASP A 287 15.53 13.72 3.32
N THR A 288 14.58 13.05 3.97
CA THR A 288 14.81 11.72 4.56
C THR A 288 15.07 10.66 3.48
N CYS A 289 14.82 10.96 2.20
CA CYS A 289 15.22 10.10 1.07
C CYS A 289 16.74 9.84 0.99
N GLY A 290 17.56 10.72 1.57
CA GLY A 290 19.02 10.57 1.65
C GLY A 290 19.43 9.32 2.42
N THR A 291 18.77 9.06 3.56
CA THR A 291 18.95 7.85 4.39
C THR A 291 18.77 6.57 3.58
N TYR A 292 17.81 6.57 2.65
CA TYR A 292 17.46 5.43 1.82
C TYR A 292 18.18 5.43 0.48
N GLN A 293 19.27 6.19 0.29
CA GLN A 293 20.08 6.15 -0.92
C GLN A 293 19.25 6.25 -2.21
N ALA A 294 18.20 7.10 -2.22
CA ALA A 294 17.23 7.19 -3.31
C ALA A 294 17.88 7.36 -4.69
N ALA A 295 19.06 7.97 -4.76
CA ALA A 295 19.86 8.11 -5.97
C ALA A 295 20.29 6.76 -6.61
N LYS A 296 20.47 5.69 -5.84
CA LYS A 296 21.08 4.41 -6.29
C LYS A 296 20.15 3.44 -7.04
N GLY A 297 18.95 3.88 -7.42
CA GLY A 297 18.01 3.10 -8.23
C GLY A 297 17.93 3.58 -9.69
N PRO A 298 17.40 2.76 -10.61
CA PRO A 298 17.13 3.19 -11.99
C PRO A 298 16.12 4.32 -12.05
N ALA A 299 16.14 5.06 -13.15
CA ALA A 299 15.16 6.10 -13.42
C ALA A 299 13.75 5.50 -13.53
N LEU A 300 12.78 6.12 -12.85
CA LEU A 300 11.37 5.78 -13.03
C LEU A 300 10.87 6.25 -14.41
N PRO A 301 9.79 5.66 -14.96
CA PRO A 301 9.24 6.05 -16.24
C PRO A 301 8.97 7.57 -16.33
N PRO A 302 9.27 8.24 -17.45
CA PRO A 302 9.12 9.70 -17.58
C PRO A 302 7.72 10.23 -17.24
N ALA A 303 6.67 9.48 -17.61
CA ALA A 303 5.29 9.84 -17.28
C ALA A 303 5.02 9.88 -15.76
N PHE A 304 5.61 8.94 -15.00
CA PHE A 304 5.53 8.94 -13.55
C PHE A 304 6.28 10.14 -12.97
N VAL A 305 7.51 10.39 -13.44
CA VAL A 305 8.33 11.52 -12.97
C VAL A 305 7.63 12.85 -13.24
N LYS A 306 7.07 13.04 -14.43
CA LYS A 306 6.31 14.24 -14.80
C LYS A 306 5.12 14.45 -13.85
N ARG A 307 4.34 13.39 -13.58
CA ARG A 307 3.19 13.45 -12.67
C ARG A 307 3.61 13.85 -11.25
N VAL A 308 4.64 13.21 -10.69
CA VAL A 308 5.10 13.51 -9.32
C VAL A 308 5.63 14.94 -9.22
N LYS A 309 6.47 15.36 -10.17
CA LYS A 309 7.01 16.73 -10.19
C LYS A 309 5.93 17.80 -10.29
N ALA A 310 4.84 17.54 -11.00
CA ALA A 310 3.71 18.47 -11.08
C ALA A 310 3.04 18.74 -9.72
N GLN A 311 3.19 17.83 -8.75
CA GLN A 311 2.62 17.95 -7.41
C GLN A 311 3.66 18.28 -6.33
N ALA A 312 4.95 18.33 -6.66
CA ALA A 312 6.05 18.32 -5.69
C ALA A 312 5.99 19.45 -4.66
N ALA A 313 5.79 20.70 -5.11
CA ALA A 313 5.71 21.85 -4.21
C ALA A 313 4.54 21.73 -3.20
N LEU A 314 3.38 21.28 -3.67
CA LEU A 314 2.23 21.04 -2.81
C LEU A 314 2.51 19.92 -1.80
N ARG A 315 3.10 18.80 -2.25
CA ARG A 315 3.48 17.70 -1.35
C ARG A 315 4.47 18.15 -0.29
N HIS A 316 5.46 18.95 -0.65
CA HIS A 316 6.42 19.48 0.29
C HIS A 316 5.73 20.33 1.37
N GLN A 317 4.84 21.24 0.96
CA GLN A 317 4.04 22.05 1.89
C GLN A 317 3.17 21.17 2.81
N GLU A 318 2.53 20.12 2.29
CA GLU A 318 1.70 19.21 3.08
C GLU A 318 2.51 18.44 4.13
N MET A 319 3.77 18.08 3.85
CA MET A 319 4.65 17.47 4.86
C MET A 319 4.97 18.47 5.97
N THR A 320 5.31 19.72 5.63
CA THR A 320 5.54 20.78 6.62
C THR A 320 4.28 21.06 7.44
N GLU A 321 3.11 21.13 6.80
CA GLU A 321 1.82 21.28 7.49
C GLU A 321 1.62 20.15 8.51
N LEU A 322 1.88 18.91 8.11
CA LEU A 322 1.71 17.75 8.97
C LEU A 322 2.68 17.75 10.16
N ALA A 323 3.96 18.06 9.92
CA ALA A 323 4.99 18.11 10.96
C ALA A 323 4.71 19.14 12.07
N THR A 324 3.98 20.20 11.75
CA THR A 324 3.60 21.25 12.73
C THR A 324 2.36 20.93 13.55
N ARG A 325 1.64 19.84 13.24
CA ARG A 325 0.45 19.40 13.98
C ARG A 325 0.86 18.62 15.22
N SER A 326 1.34 19.31 16.25
CA SER A 326 1.61 18.70 17.58
C SER A 326 0.31 18.30 18.27
#